data_AF-A0A818QEK9-F1
#
_entry.id   AF-A0A818QEK9-F1
#
_cell.length_a   1.000
_cell.length_b   1.000
_cell.length_c   1.000
_cell.angle_alpha   90.00
_cell.angle_beta   90.00
_cell.angle_gamma   90.00
#
_symmetry.space_group_name_H-M   'P 1'
#
loop_
_entity.id
_entity.type
_entity.pdbx_description
1 polymer ?
#
loop_
_entity_poly.entity_id
_entity_poly.type
_entity_poly.pdbx_seq_one_letter_code
_entity_poly.pdbx_strand_id
1 'polypeptide(L)'
;MYQGWCLPTPDLIISVTGGAKHFDMSPRLRNIFQMGLVDAAATTNAWIITTGTNAGVVQEVGEALNNYRYICNKQGLDIPCIGIGSWNYTADNKQLEITNPANSTRIQSYIVRKSPKGKCHLEPNHTHFLLFDDGKDDPNNVLSLRARIEMRSRDPNLAPLSDVHQIGYRSKTENGIRLQGLITTQSTHTNTMPLSPVEPVWDTPIPIVMVLLEGGASSLNTVSKALKENTPIVVVKKEDLQRALFDALRRGHVDFVELLIELGASPAKLTIDDLEQLYTSSSVSI
;
A
#
# COMPACT_ATOMS: atom_id res chain seq x y z
N MET A 1 0.21 -16.93 9.56
CA MET A 1 -0.03 -16.41 8.20
C MET A 1 1.21 -16.53 7.32
N TYR A 2 2.41 -16.15 7.78
CA TYR A 2 3.59 -15.97 6.90
C TYR A 2 4.51 -17.19 6.72
N GLN A 3 4.46 -18.20 7.59
CA GLN A 3 5.26 -19.43 7.43
C GLN A 3 4.92 -20.19 6.13
N GLY A 4 3.70 -20.07 5.62
CA GLY A 4 3.29 -20.64 4.34
C GLY A 4 3.89 -19.92 3.12
N TRP A 5 4.28 -18.66 3.28
CA TRP A 5 4.78 -17.78 2.21
C TRP A 5 6.30 -17.87 2.05
N CYS A 6 7.00 -18.41 3.06
CA CYS A 6 8.46 -18.42 3.13
C CYS A 6 9.05 -17.01 2.93
N LEU A 7 8.35 -15.97 3.37
CA LEU A 7 8.87 -14.61 3.39
C LEU A 7 9.85 -14.45 4.55
N PRO A 8 10.96 -13.71 4.35
CA PRO A 8 11.84 -13.33 5.45
C PRO A 8 11.07 -12.43 6.42
N THR A 9 11.32 -12.58 7.72
CA THR A 9 10.78 -11.67 8.74
C THR A 9 11.22 -10.24 8.41
N PRO A 10 10.30 -9.27 8.33
CA PRO A 10 10.66 -7.90 8.03
C PRO A 10 11.16 -7.19 9.29
N ASP A 11 12.10 -6.27 9.12
CA ASP A 11 12.51 -5.37 10.21
C ASP A 11 11.64 -4.10 10.26
N LEU A 12 10.84 -3.86 9.21
CA LEU A 12 9.90 -2.74 9.10
C LEU A 12 8.72 -3.10 8.19
N ILE A 13 7.54 -2.56 8.47
CA ILE A 13 6.42 -2.56 7.52
C ILE A 13 6.15 -1.14 7.04
N ILE A 14 6.19 -0.94 5.73
CA ILE A 14 5.83 0.31 5.07
C ILE A 14 4.40 0.16 4.53
N SER A 15 3.45 0.77 5.23
CA SER A 15 2.03 0.75 4.91
C SER A 15 1.69 1.92 3.99
N VAL A 16 1.57 1.66 2.68
CA VAL A 16 1.26 2.71 1.68
C VAL A 16 -0.26 2.83 1.51
N THR A 17 -0.76 4.05 1.56
CA THR A 17 -2.15 4.40 1.30
C THR A 17 -2.26 5.72 0.56
N GLY A 18 -3.34 5.95 -0.16
CA GLY A 18 -3.48 7.15 -0.97
C GLY A 18 -4.73 7.21 -1.82
N GLY A 19 -4.76 8.15 -2.77
CA GLY A 19 -5.87 8.31 -3.70
C GLY A 19 -6.07 7.08 -4.61
N ALA A 20 -7.31 6.62 -4.72
CA ALA A 20 -7.71 5.52 -5.61
C ALA A 20 -8.12 5.98 -7.03
N LYS A 21 -8.18 7.29 -7.27
CA LYS A 21 -8.43 7.89 -8.59
C LYS A 21 -7.11 8.04 -9.35
N HIS A 22 -7.19 8.35 -10.65
CA HIS A 22 -6.00 8.59 -11.47
C HIS A 22 -5.11 9.63 -10.80
N PHE A 23 -3.90 9.19 -10.48
CA PHE A 23 -2.93 9.92 -9.69
C PHE A 23 -1.99 10.66 -10.65
N ASP A 24 -2.28 11.94 -10.87
CA ASP A 24 -1.43 12.78 -11.71
C ASP A 24 -0.32 13.37 -10.83
N MET A 25 0.92 12.93 -11.01
CA MET A 25 2.08 13.41 -10.27
C MET A 25 3.14 13.89 -11.24
N SER A 26 3.82 14.99 -10.92
CA SER A 26 4.91 15.48 -11.77
C SER A 26 5.99 14.40 -11.93
N PRO A 27 6.61 14.25 -13.12
CA PRO A 27 7.62 13.22 -13.35
C PRO A 27 8.76 13.23 -12.34
N ARG A 28 9.16 14.42 -11.86
CA ARG A 28 10.19 14.57 -10.83
C ARG A 28 9.74 13.99 -9.49
N LEU A 29 8.55 14.35 -9.01
CA LEU A 29 8.05 13.85 -7.73
C LEU A 29 7.77 12.34 -7.79
N ARG A 30 7.27 11.85 -8.94
CA ARG A 30 7.10 10.42 -9.22
C ARG A 30 8.42 9.69 -9.04
N ASN A 31 9.48 10.17 -9.69
CA ASN A 31 10.79 9.53 -9.61
C ASN A 31 11.34 9.52 -8.18
N ILE A 32 11.28 10.66 -7.47
CA ILE A 32 11.72 10.76 -6.07
C ILE A 32 10.95 9.79 -5.18
N PHE A 33 9.63 9.70 -5.34
CA PHE A 33 8.79 8.78 -4.58
C PHE A 33 9.14 7.31 -4.88
N GLN A 34 9.17 6.94 -6.16
CA GLN A 34 9.40 5.56 -6.58
C GLN A 34 10.79 5.08 -6.12
N MET A 35 11.85 5.87 -6.33
CA MET A 35 13.20 5.56 -5.86
C MET A 35 13.27 5.52 -4.33
N GLY A 36 12.77 6.56 -3.65
CA GLY A 36 12.82 6.63 -2.19
C GLY A 36 12.08 5.48 -1.51
N LEU A 37 10.95 5.04 -2.07
CA LEU A 37 10.18 3.91 -1.55
C LEU A 37 10.97 2.59 -1.65
N VAL A 38 11.53 2.27 -2.82
CA VAL A 38 12.23 1.00 -3.02
C VAL A 38 13.57 0.98 -2.29
N ASP A 39 14.28 2.11 -2.23
CA ASP A 39 15.52 2.24 -1.49
C ASP A 39 15.27 2.07 0.02
N ALA A 40 14.25 2.73 0.56
CA ALA A 40 13.87 2.55 1.97
C ALA A 40 13.51 1.09 2.27
N ALA A 41 12.69 0.46 1.42
CA ALA A 41 12.28 -0.92 1.65
C ALA A 41 13.44 -1.91 1.56
N ALA A 42 14.32 -1.76 0.57
CA ALA A 42 15.48 -2.63 0.38
C ALA A 42 16.52 -2.47 1.50
N THR A 43 16.81 -1.24 1.92
CA THR A 43 17.83 -0.96 2.95
C THR A 43 17.41 -1.37 4.36
N THR A 44 16.11 -1.40 4.63
CA THR A 44 15.54 -1.73 5.94
C THR A 44 14.91 -3.11 6.01
N ASN A 45 15.10 -3.98 4.99
CA ASN A 45 14.45 -5.29 4.92
C ASN A 45 12.93 -5.19 5.20
N ALA A 46 12.28 -4.20 4.57
CA ALA A 46 10.89 -3.90 4.83
C ALA A 46 9.95 -4.70 3.93
N TRP A 47 8.77 -4.98 4.46
CA TRP A 47 7.62 -5.32 3.62
C TRP A 47 6.85 -4.06 3.25
N ILE A 48 6.31 -4.04 2.03
CA ILE A 48 5.38 -3.02 1.57
C ILE A 48 3.96 -3.58 1.64
N ILE A 49 3.04 -2.86 2.26
CA ILE A 49 1.61 -3.21 2.31
C ILE A 49 0.79 -2.14 1.60
N THR A 50 -0.08 -2.56 0.68
CA THR A 50 -0.98 -1.66 -0.08
C THR A 50 -2.41 -2.20 -0.10
N THR A 51 -3.33 -1.54 -0.82
CA THR A 51 -4.67 -2.08 -1.10
C THR A 51 -4.69 -3.17 -2.18
N GLY A 52 -3.58 -3.38 -2.91
CA GLY A 52 -3.41 -4.38 -3.97
C GLY A 52 -4.14 -4.10 -5.29
N THR A 53 -4.98 -3.07 -5.35
CA THR A 53 -5.75 -2.74 -6.55
C THR A 53 -4.91 -1.92 -7.53
N ASN A 54 -4.98 -2.23 -8.82
CA ASN A 54 -4.31 -1.51 -9.91
C ASN A 54 -4.97 -0.14 -10.19
N ALA A 55 -4.94 0.76 -9.22
CA ALA A 55 -5.54 2.09 -9.30
C ALA A 55 -4.79 3.12 -8.44
N GLY A 56 -4.69 4.34 -8.95
CA GLY A 56 -4.09 5.48 -8.26
C GLY A 56 -2.67 5.20 -7.76
N VAL A 57 -2.39 5.54 -6.51
CA VAL A 57 -1.05 5.42 -5.89
C VAL A 57 -0.46 4.02 -5.99
N VAL A 58 -1.30 2.99 -5.94
CA VAL A 58 -0.81 1.59 -5.97
C VAL A 58 -0.18 1.25 -7.33
N GLN A 59 -0.58 1.95 -8.41
CA GLN A 59 0.08 1.82 -9.72
C GLN A 59 1.52 2.33 -9.66
N GLU A 60 1.74 3.46 -8.98
CA GLU A 60 3.08 4.03 -8.79
C GLU A 60 3.98 3.12 -7.96
N VAL A 61 3.42 2.48 -6.93
CA VAL A 61 4.12 1.46 -6.14
C VAL A 61 4.50 0.26 -7.01
N GLY A 62 3.56 -0.21 -7.84
CA GLY A 62 3.81 -1.31 -8.77
C GLY A 62 4.91 -1.00 -9.79
N GLU A 63 4.86 0.19 -10.38
CA GLU A 63 5.88 0.67 -11.32
C GLU A 63 7.25 0.79 -10.64
N ALA A 64 7.31 1.33 -9.41
CA ALA A 64 8.55 1.40 -8.62
C ALA A 64 9.18 0.01 -8.42
N LEU A 65 8.37 -0.97 -8.01
CA LEU A 65 8.80 -2.35 -7.81
C LEU A 65 9.28 -3.01 -9.09
N ASN A 66 8.58 -2.78 -10.21
CA ASN A 66 8.99 -3.30 -11.51
C ASN A 66 10.34 -2.71 -11.96
N ASN A 67 10.52 -1.40 -11.80
CA ASN A 67 11.77 -0.71 -12.12
C ASN A 67 12.92 -1.20 -11.24
N TYR A 68 12.68 -1.34 -9.93
CA TYR A 68 13.65 -1.90 -8.99
C TYR A 68 14.06 -3.33 -9.39
N ARG A 69 13.07 -4.20 -9.68
CA ARG A 69 13.35 -5.57 -10.15
C ARG A 69 14.16 -5.58 -11.43
N TYR A 70 13.85 -4.71 -12.40
CA TYR A 70 14.60 -4.61 -13.65
C TYR A 70 16.09 -4.29 -13.40
N ILE A 71 16.37 -3.38 -12.46
CA ILE A 71 17.73 -2.96 -12.10
C ILE A 71 18.45 -4.03 -11.26
N CYS A 72 17.79 -4.60 -10.26
CA CYS A 72 18.37 -5.49 -9.25
C CYS A 72 18.27 -7.00 -9.60
N ASN A 73 17.63 -7.37 -10.72
CA ASN A 73 17.34 -8.78 -11.11
C ASN A 73 18.55 -9.71 -11.17
N LYS A 74 19.77 -9.18 -11.19
CA LYS A 74 21.00 -9.99 -11.16
C LYS A 74 21.30 -10.62 -9.80
N GLN A 75 20.60 -10.22 -8.73
CA GLN A 75 20.89 -10.66 -7.35
C GLN A 75 19.79 -11.48 -6.68
N GLY A 76 18.65 -11.71 -7.34
CA GLY A 76 17.53 -12.49 -6.76
C GLY A 76 16.87 -11.84 -5.55
N LEU A 77 17.09 -10.54 -5.32
CA LEU A 77 16.49 -9.74 -4.26
C LEU A 77 15.19 -9.14 -4.80
N ASP A 78 14.06 -9.53 -4.23
CA ASP A 78 12.76 -8.92 -4.47
C ASP A 78 12.21 -8.35 -3.17
N ILE A 79 11.56 -7.19 -3.25
CA ILE A 79 10.95 -6.53 -2.10
C ILE A 79 9.56 -7.14 -1.89
N PRO A 80 9.28 -7.77 -0.73
CA PRO A 80 7.95 -8.30 -0.48
C PRO A 80 6.92 -7.17 -0.45
N CYS A 81 6.01 -7.20 -1.42
CA CYS A 81 4.87 -6.28 -1.52
C CYS A 81 3.56 -7.07 -1.46
N ILE A 82 2.74 -6.77 -0.45
CA ILE A 82 1.51 -7.48 -0.09
C ILE A 82 0.31 -6.57 -0.33
N GLY A 83 -0.57 -6.96 -1.25
CA GLY A 83 -1.83 -6.29 -1.52
C GLY A 83 -2.95 -6.83 -0.65
N ILE A 84 -3.54 -6.00 0.21
CA ILE A 84 -4.68 -6.37 1.06
C ILE A 84 -5.96 -5.74 0.49
N GLY A 85 -6.85 -6.55 -0.07
CA GLY A 85 -8.04 -6.07 -0.78
C GLY A 85 -9.28 -6.91 -0.51
N SER A 86 -10.44 -6.46 -1.00
CA SER A 86 -11.68 -7.24 -0.98
C SER A 86 -11.73 -8.19 -2.18
N TRP A 87 -12.10 -9.44 -1.94
CA TRP A 87 -12.40 -10.43 -2.96
C TRP A 87 -13.50 -9.98 -3.92
N ASN A 88 -14.58 -9.40 -3.38
CA ASN A 88 -15.73 -8.98 -4.18
C ASN A 88 -15.45 -7.72 -5.02
N TYR A 89 -14.59 -6.84 -4.52
CA TYR A 89 -14.12 -5.66 -5.25
C TYR A 89 -13.12 -6.01 -6.36
N THR A 90 -12.48 -7.19 -6.28
CA THR A 90 -11.52 -7.67 -7.27
C THR A 90 -12.26 -8.02 -8.57
N ALA A 91 -11.89 -7.35 -9.66
CA ALA A 91 -12.39 -7.66 -10.99
C ALA A 91 -11.90 -9.05 -11.43
N ASP A 92 -12.72 -9.79 -12.15
CA ASP A 92 -12.37 -11.15 -12.63
C ASP A 92 -11.93 -12.13 -11.53
N ASN A 93 -12.33 -11.91 -10.26
CA ASN A 93 -12.01 -12.76 -9.12
C ASN A 93 -12.36 -14.25 -9.33
N LYS A 94 -13.41 -14.56 -10.09
CA LYS A 94 -13.76 -15.95 -10.48
C LYS A 94 -12.63 -16.70 -11.19
N GLN A 95 -11.72 -16.00 -11.88
CA GLN A 95 -10.53 -16.63 -12.49
C GLN A 95 -9.55 -17.16 -11.44
N LEU A 96 -9.65 -16.71 -10.19
CA LEU A 96 -8.79 -17.10 -9.08
C LEU A 96 -9.42 -18.20 -8.20
N GLU A 97 -10.66 -18.60 -8.47
CA GLU A 97 -11.35 -19.66 -7.71
C GLU A 97 -10.79 -21.04 -8.05
N ILE A 98 -10.29 -21.74 -7.03
CA ILE A 98 -9.82 -23.12 -7.17
C ILE A 98 -11.02 -24.04 -6.92
N THR A 99 -11.73 -24.40 -7.99
CA THR A 99 -12.92 -25.27 -7.92
C THR A 99 -12.56 -26.76 -7.73
N ASN A 100 -11.31 -27.15 -7.96
CA ASN A 100 -10.83 -28.52 -7.74
C ASN A 100 -9.56 -28.52 -6.88
N PRO A 101 -9.56 -29.17 -5.69
CA PRO A 101 -8.38 -29.29 -4.82
C PRO A 101 -7.16 -29.90 -5.50
N ALA A 102 -7.33 -30.74 -6.53
CA ALA A 102 -6.22 -31.30 -7.31
C ALA A 102 -5.51 -30.26 -8.19
N ASN A 103 -6.18 -29.14 -8.52
CA ASN A 103 -5.61 -28.01 -9.27
C ASN A 103 -4.99 -26.96 -8.37
N SER A 104 -5.01 -27.18 -7.05
CA SER A 104 -4.43 -26.27 -6.07
C SER A 104 -2.95 -25.97 -6.33
N THR A 105 -2.24 -26.85 -7.03
CA THR A 105 -0.82 -26.68 -7.37
C THR A 105 -0.54 -26.03 -8.71
N ARG A 106 -1.57 -25.76 -9.53
CA ARG A 106 -1.38 -25.24 -10.89
C ARG A 106 -1.25 -23.72 -10.88
N ILE A 107 -0.39 -23.21 -11.77
CA ILE A 107 -0.28 -21.78 -12.04
C ILE A 107 -1.63 -21.32 -12.62
N GLN A 108 -2.26 -20.36 -11.93
CA GLN A 108 -3.48 -19.73 -12.41
C GLN A 108 -3.12 -18.49 -13.22
N SER A 109 -3.64 -18.39 -14.44
CA SER A 109 -3.52 -17.17 -15.23
C SER A 109 -4.63 -16.20 -14.83
N TYR A 110 -4.24 -14.96 -14.54
CA TYR A 110 -5.17 -13.85 -14.28
C TYR A 110 -5.13 -12.90 -15.48
N ILE A 111 -6.16 -12.97 -16.30
CA ILE A 111 -6.25 -12.19 -17.54
C ILE A 111 -7.04 -10.92 -17.24
N VAL A 112 -6.36 -9.78 -17.35
CA VAL A 112 -6.97 -8.46 -17.20
C VAL A 112 -7.90 -8.19 -18.38
N ARG A 113 -9.20 -8.02 -18.09
CA ARG A 113 -10.23 -7.65 -19.07
C ARG A 113 -10.67 -6.20 -18.82
N LYS A 114 -11.70 -5.76 -19.52
CA LYS A 114 -12.33 -4.46 -19.23
C LYS A 114 -12.95 -4.50 -17.83
N SER A 115 -12.49 -3.62 -16.95
CA SER A 115 -12.95 -3.60 -15.56
C SER A 115 -14.45 -3.27 -15.46
N PRO A 116 -15.25 -4.10 -14.75
CA PRO A 116 -16.64 -3.78 -14.43
C PRO A 116 -16.75 -2.48 -13.61
N LYS A 117 -17.88 -1.77 -13.73
CA LYS A 117 -18.13 -0.59 -12.89
C LYS A 117 -18.05 -0.97 -11.41
N GLY A 118 -17.26 -0.20 -10.65
CA GLY A 118 -17.11 -0.40 -9.21
C GLY A 118 -16.23 -1.60 -8.82
N LYS A 119 -15.44 -2.15 -9.74
CA LYS A 119 -14.40 -3.14 -9.45
C LYS A 119 -13.05 -2.67 -9.96
N CYS A 120 -11.97 -3.20 -9.38
CA CYS A 120 -10.60 -2.94 -9.84
C CYS A 120 -9.83 -4.26 -9.97
N HIS A 121 -8.93 -4.33 -10.95
CA HIS A 121 -8.02 -5.46 -11.07
C HIS A 121 -6.93 -5.42 -10.01
N LEU A 122 -6.32 -6.57 -9.73
CA LEU A 122 -5.09 -6.67 -8.94
C LEU A 122 -3.92 -6.00 -9.67
N GLU A 123 -3.00 -5.39 -8.93
CA GLU A 123 -1.79 -4.77 -9.45
C GLU A 123 -0.74 -5.85 -9.82
N PRO A 124 -0.30 -5.92 -11.09
CA PRO A 124 0.50 -7.05 -11.57
C PRO A 124 1.90 -7.17 -10.96
N ASN A 125 2.47 -6.09 -10.42
CA ASN A 125 3.82 -6.05 -9.87
C ASN A 125 3.88 -6.32 -8.36
N HIS A 126 2.76 -6.58 -7.70
CA HIS A 126 2.77 -7.06 -6.31
C HIS A 126 3.24 -8.51 -6.23
N THR A 127 3.92 -8.83 -5.13
CA THR A 127 4.45 -10.19 -4.92
C THR A 127 3.41 -11.12 -4.35
N HIS A 128 2.54 -10.61 -3.46
CA HIS A 128 1.57 -11.40 -2.71
C HIS A 128 0.25 -10.64 -2.58
N PHE A 129 -0.83 -11.40 -2.42
CA PHE A 129 -2.17 -10.86 -2.21
C PHE A 129 -2.87 -11.57 -1.07
N LEU A 130 -3.58 -10.78 -0.28
CA LEU A 130 -4.50 -11.22 0.76
C LEU A 130 -5.88 -10.65 0.39
N LEU A 131 -6.75 -11.51 -0.12
CA LEU A 131 -8.07 -11.13 -0.58
C LEU A 131 -9.09 -11.50 0.48
N PHE A 132 -9.88 -10.53 0.93
CA PHE A 132 -10.83 -10.71 2.01
C PHE A 132 -12.26 -10.90 1.50
N ASP A 133 -12.92 -11.96 1.95
CA ASP A 133 -14.33 -12.26 1.67
C ASP A 133 -15.13 -12.46 2.95
N ASP A 134 -15.84 -11.43 3.38
CA ASP A 134 -16.80 -11.45 4.48
C ASP A 134 -18.25 -11.67 4.02
N GLY A 135 -18.46 -11.96 2.73
CA GLY A 135 -19.79 -12.02 2.10
C GLY A 135 -20.55 -10.68 2.14
N LYS A 136 -19.90 -9.58 2.51
CA LYS A 136 -20.48 -8.24 2.62
C LYS A 136 -19.59 -7.25 1.88
N ASP A 137 -20.10 -6.51 0.91
CA ASP A 137 -19.28 -5.57 0.14
C ASP A 137 -18.95 -4.26 0.89
N ASP A 138 -18.61 -4.32 2.19
CA ASP A 138 -18.26 -3.16 3.02
C ASP A 138 -16.74 -2.91 3.04
N PRO A 139 -16.27 -1.78 2.47
CA PRO A 139 -14.86 -1.39 2.50
C PRO A 139 -14.26 -1.27 3.91
N ASN A 140 -15.07 -1.00 4.93
CA ASN A 140 -14.59 -0.85 6.31
C ASN A 140 -14.07 -2.16 6.91
N ASN A 141 -14.52 -3.31 6.40
CA ASN A 141 -14.09 -4.61 6.91
C ASN A 141 -12.67 -4.94 6.45
N VAL A 142 -12.31 -4.60 5.22
CA VAL A 142 -10.92 -4.70 4.72
C VAL A 142 -10.00 -3.79 5.51
N LEU A 143 -10.42 -2.54 5.77
CA LEU A 143 -9.67 -1.61 6.61
C LEU A 143 -9.50 -2.16 8.04
N SER A 144 -10.54 -2.83 8.54
CA SER A 144 -10.50 -3.45 9.87
C SER A 144 -9.57 -4.64 9.96
N LEU A 145 -9.55 -5.49 8.93
CA LEU A 145 -8.60 -6.58 8.81
C LEU A 145 -7.16 -6.08 8.70
N ARG A 146 -6.90 -5.10 7.83
CA ARG A 146 -5.57 -4.49 7.66
C ARG A 146 -5.01 -4.01 9.00
N ALA A 147 -5.78 -3.23 9.73
CA ALA A 147 -5.39 -2.75 11.05
C ALA A 147 -5.13 -3.88 12.05
N ARG A 148 -5.92 -4.97 12.02
CA ARG A 148 -5.68 -6.13 12.88
C ARG A 148 -4.40 -6.88 12.52
N ILE A 149 -4.07 -6.97 11.23
CA ILE A 149 -2.80 -7.53 10.74
C ILE A 149 -1.63 -6.64 11.20
N GLU A 150 -1.77 -5.32 11.06
CA GLU A 150 -0.78 -4.33 11.50
C GLU A 150 -0.57 -4.37 13.03
N MET A 151 -1.64 -4.37 13.83
CA MET A 151 -1.55 -4.49 15.30
C MET A 151 -0.88 -5.80 15.73
N ARG A 152 -1.26 -6.92 15.10
CA ARG A 152 -0.62 -8.21 15.39
C ARG A 152 0.86 -8.20 15.01
N SER A 153 1.22 -7.50 13.93
CA SER A 153 2.61 -7.27 13.50
C SER A 153 3.43 -6.47 14.53
N ARG A 154 2.79 -5.77 15.47
CA ARG A 154 3.45 -5.07 16.59
C ARG A 154 3.47 -5.88 17.88
N ASP A 155 2.40 -6.61 18.15
CA ASP A 155 2.29 -7.44 19.35
C ASP A 155 1.93 -8.89 18.96
N PRO A 156 2.93 -9.79 18.93
CA PRO A 156 2.70 -11.19 18.55
C PRO A 156 1.88 -11.94 19.60
N ASN A 157 1.76 -11.42 20.83
CA ASN A 157 1.00 -12.04 21.92
C ASN A 157 -0.51 -11.80 21.82
N LEU A 158 -0.97 -10.92 20.92
CA LEU A 158 -2.40 -10.70 20.71
C LEU A 158 -3.10 -12.01 20.32
N ALA A 159 -4.39 -12.12 20.61
CA ALA A 159 -5.18 -13.28 20.23
C ALA A 159 -5.13 -13.52 18.70
N PRO A 160 -5.03 -14.77 18.23
CA PRO A 160 -5.05 -15.08 16.81
C PRO A 160 -6.34 -14.56 16.16
N LEU A 161 -6.27 -14.27 14.86
CA LEU A 161 -7.42 -13.87 14.05
C LEU A 161 -8.34 -15.09 13.85
N SER A 162 -9.04 -15.52 14.89
CA SER A 162 -9.81 -16.78 14.91
C SER A 162 -11.03 -16.78 13.99
N ASP A 163 -11.51 -15.59 13.63
CA ASP A 163 -12.57 -15.36 12.66
C ASP A 163 -12.08 -15.37 11.21
N VAL A 164 -10.77 -15.31 10.98
CA VAL A 164 -10.12 -15.30 9.67
C VAL A 164 -9.80 -16.74 9.25
N HIS A 165 -10.60 -17.26 8.32
CA HIS A 165 -10.43 -18.59 7.74
C HIS A 165 -9.67 -18.47 6.41
N GLN A 166 -8.56 -19.18 6.26
CA GLN A 166 -7.78 -19.18 5.01
C GLN A 166 -8.37 -20.19 4.01
N ILE A 167 -8.84 -19.70 2.87
CA ILE A 167 -9.25 -20.47 1.69
C ILE A 167 -8.19 -20.25 0.61
N GLY A 168 -7.35 -21.24 0.34
CA GLY A 168 -6.41 -21.18 -0.79
C GLY A 168 -5.07 -21.81 -0.48
N TYR A 169 -4.54 -22.53 -1.46
CA TYR A 169 -3.41 -23.43 -1.31
C TYR A 169 -2.17 -22.94 -2.06
N ARG A 170 -1.02 -23.42 -1.58
CA ARG A 170 0.35 -23.08 -1.95
C ARG A 170 0.90 -24.04 -3.00
N SER A 171 1.33 -23.56 -4.17
CA SER A 171 2.32 -24.30 -4.98
C SER A 171 3.50 -23.45 -5.37
N LYS A 172 4.66 -24.10 -5.30
CA LYS A 172 5.97 -23.52 -5.51
C LYS A 172 6.29 -23.71 -6.99
N THR A 173 6.17 -22.65 -7.79
CA THR A 173 6.67 -22.65 -9.17
C THR A 173 7.31 -21.31 -9.51
N GLU A 174 8.33 -21.37 -10.37
CA GLU A 174 9.34 -20.35 -10.57
C GLU A 174 8.90 -19.11 -11.37
N ASN A 175 7.74 -19.09 -12.06
CA ASN A 175 7.44 -18.03 -13.04
C ASN A 175 5.96 -17.56 -13.08
N GLY A 176 5.32 -17.28 -11.94
CA GLY A 176 3.96 -16.73 -11.91
C GLY A 176 3.66 -15.86 -10.69
N ILE A 177 2.63 -15.01 -10.77
CA ILE A 177 2.15 -14.18 -9.65
C ILE A 177 1.78 -15.12 -8.49
N ARG A 178 2.44 -14.95 -7.34
CA ARG A 178 2.22 -15.77 -6.14
C ARG A 178 0.96 -15.29 -5.42
N LEU A 179 -0.18 -15.91 -5.71
CA LEU A 179 -1.41 -15.72 -4.95
C LEU A 179 -1.40 -16.65 -3.75
N GLN A 180 -1.46 -16.12 -2.53
CA GLN A 180 -1.58 -16.95 -1.34
C GLN A 180 -2.76 -16.50 -0.48
N GLY A 181 -3.86 -17.23 -0.62
CA GLY A 181 -4.98 -17.21 0.31
C GLY A 181 -6.02 -16.13 0.02
N LEU A 182 -7.22 -16.58 -0.34
CA LEU A 182 -8.46 -15.90 0.03
C LEU A 182 -8.60 -16.06 1.54
N ILE A 183 -8.83 -14.97 2.27
CA ILE A 183 -9.18 -14.97 3.67
C ILE A 183 -10.67 -14.68 3.75
N THR A 184 -11.44 -15.62 4.27
CA THR A 184 -12.88 -15.40 4.50
C THR A 184 -13.21 -15.32 5.99
N THR A 185 -14.24 -14.57 6.34
CA THR A 185 -14.86 -14.63 7.69
C THR A 185 -16.13 -15.47 7.73
N GLN A 186 -16.58 -16.02 6.60
CA GLN A 186 -17.74 -16.90 6.54
C GLN A 186 -17.29 -18.33 6.21
N SER A 187 -17.66 -19.30 7.04
CA SER A 187 -17.28 -20.71 6.86
C SER A 187 -18.05 -21.44 5.73
N THR A 188 -18.76 -20.73 4.85
CA THR A 188 -19.91 -21.31 4.15
C THR A 188 -19.62 -21.94 2.80
N HIS A 189 -18.45 -21.76 2.18
CA HIS A 189 -18.15 -22.46 0.92
C HIS A 189 -16.69 -22.88 0.80
N THR A 190 -16.33 -24.00 1.42
CA THR A 190 -15.52 -25.09 0.84
C THR A 190 -15.17 -26.09 1.95
N ASN A 191 -15.29 -27.39 1.67
CA ASN A 191 -14.74 -28.46 2.51
C ASN A 191 -13.21 -28.39 2.48
N THR A 192 -12.62 -27.42 3.15
CA THR A 192 -11.18 -27.40 3.44
C THR A 192 -10.98 -27.89 4.87
N MET A 193 -10.05 -28.83 5.05
CA MET A 193 -9.65 -29.26 6.38
C MET A 193 -9.17 -28.03 7.17
N PRO A 194 -9.53 -27.91 8.46
CA PRO A 194 -9.01 -26.83 9.29
C PRO A 194 -7.49 -26.98 9.35
N LEU A 195 -6.78 -26.10 8.64
CA LEU A 195 -5.36 -25.95 8.83
C LEU A 195 -5.19 -25.43 10.25
N SER A 196 -4.47 -26.18 11.08
CA SER A 196 -3.98 -25.69 12.37
C SER A 196 -3.37 -24.29 12.16
N PRO A 197 -3.65 -23.31 13.04
CA PRO A 197 -3.18 -21.95 12.85
C PRO A 197 -1.66 -21.98 12.69
N VAL A 198 -1.17 -21.71 11.48
CA VAL A 198 0.26 -21.56 11.25
C VAL A 198 0.59 -20.14 11.68
N GLU A 199 0.92 -20.00 12.96
CA GLU A 199 1.10 -18.73 13.64
C GLU A 199 2.34 -17.99 13.10
N PRO A 200 2.30 -16.65 12.99
CA PRO A 200 3.52 -15.88 12.80
C PRO A 200 4.33 -15.93 14.09
N VAL A 201 5.41 -16.72 14.09
CA VAL A 201 6.40 -16.76 15.17
C VAL A 201 7.50 -15.77 14.80
N TRP A 202 7.32 -14.51 15.15
CA TRP A 202 8.46 -13.60 15.24
C TRP A 202 8.49 -13.05 16.66
N ASP A 203 9.66 -13.14 17.29
CA ASP A 203 9.84 -12.89 18.72
C ASP A 203 9.91 -11.38 19.06
N THR A 204 9.95 -10.52 18.02
CA THR A 204 10.27 -9.08 18.15
C THR A 204 9.25 -8.18 17.45
N PRO A 205 8.57 -7.27 18.17
CA PRO A 205 7.67 -6.24 17.60
C PRO A 205 8.19 -5.62 16.30
N ILE A 206 7.41 -5.70 15.21
CA ILE A 206 7.78 -5.09 13.93
C ILE A 206 7.22 -3.66 13.89
N PRO A 207 8.07 -2.63 13.76
CA PRO A 207 7.61 -1.26 13.59
C PRO A 207 6.85 -1.09 12.27
N ILE A 208 5.88 -0.18 12.26
CA ILE A 208 5.08 0.11 11.07
C ILE A 208 5.06 1.62 10.87
N VAL A 209 5.38 2.06 9.66
CA VAL A 209 5.24 3.44 9.20
C VAL A 209 4.20 3.49 8.10
N MET A 210 3.33 4.49 8.14
CA MET A 210 2.35 4.74 7.08
C MET A 210 2.85 5.83 6.15
N VAL A 211 2.77 5.61 4.84
CA VAL A 211 3.04 6.62 3.82
C VAL A 211 1.72 6.97 3.15
N LEU A 212 1.30 8.23 3.29
CA LEU A 212 0.10 8.78 2.67
C LEU A 212 0.49 9.60 1.44
N LEU A 213 0.09 9.13 0.26
CA LEU A 213 0.24 9.85 -1.00
C LEU A 213 -1.13 10.32 -1.49
N GLU A 214 -1.39 11.62 -1.36
CA GLU A 214 -2.73 12.18 -1.64
C GLU A 214 -3.83 11.47 -0.80
N GLY A 215 -5.01 12.07 -0.73
CA GLY A 215 -6.11 11.43 -0.01
C GLY A 215 -7.45 12.09 -0.27
N GLY A 216 -8.46 11.25 -0.46
CA GLY A 216 -9.86 11.66 -0.35
C GLY A 216 -10.41 11.31 1.02
N ALA A 217 -11.72 11.47 1.21
CA ALA A 217 -12.41 11.09 2.45
C ALA A 217 -12.11 9.63 2.88
N SER A 218 -11.94 8.71 1.93
CA SER A 218 -11.60 7.30 2.21
C SER A 218 -10.22 7.13 2.86
N SER A 219 -9.24 7.95 2.48
CA SER A 219 -7.88 7.91 3.05
C SER A 219 -7.86 8.44 4.48
N LEU A 220 -8.75 9.38 4.82
CA LEU A 220 -8.87 9.93 6.18
C LEU A 220 -9.31 8.88 7.21
N ASN A 221 -10.16 7.93 6.83
CA ASN A 221 -10.55 6.84 7.73
C ASN A 221 -9.35 5.93 8.05
N THR A 222 -8.54 5.62 7.04
CA THR A 222 -7.30 4.85 7.19
C THR A 222 -6.30 5.59 8.09
N VAL A 223 -6.10 6.89 7.85
CA VAL A 223 -5.22 7.75 8.65
C VAL A 223 -5.72 7.87 10.09
N SER A 224 -7.01 8.12 10.29
CA SER A 224 -7.61 8.22 11.63
C SER A 224 -7.40 6.94 12.43
N LYS A 225 -7.56 5.79 11.79
CA LYS A 225 -7.33 4.48 12.43
C LYS A 225 -5.85 4.27 12.76
N ALA A 226 -4.96 4.57 11.83
CA ALA A 226 -3.51 4.46 12.03
C ALA A 226 -3.02 5.36 13.18
N LEU A 227 -3.53 6.58 13.30
CA LEU A 227 -3.23 7.50 14.40
C LEU A 227 -3.70 6.97 15.76
N LYS A 228 -4.91 6.38 15.83
CA LYS A 228 -5.42 5.75 17.06
C LYS A 228 -4.54 4.57 17.52
N GLU A 229 -3.85 3.95 16.57
CA GLU A 229 -2.93 2.84 16.81
C GLU A 229 -1.47 3.29 16.97
N ASN A 230 -1.23 4.60 17.16
CA ASN A 230 0.11 5.20 17.31
C ASN A 230 1.08 4.90 16.14
N THR A 231 0.55 4.81 14.92
CA THR A 231 1.34 4.63 13.70
C THR A 231 1.90 5.97 13.24
N PRO A 232 3.23 6.14 13.11
CA PRO A 232 3.81 7.32 12.46
C PRO A 232 3.35 7.42 11.00
N ILE A 233 2.96 8.61 10.56
CA ILE A 233 2.45 8.86 9.21
C ILE A 233 3.33 9.89 8.50
N VAL A 234 3.90 9.50 7.37
CA VAL A 234 4.61 10.37 6.44
C VAL A 234 3.62 10.81 5.37
N VAL A 235 3.35 12.12 5.30
CA VAL A 235 2.45 12.69 4.28
C VAL A 235 3.27 13.25 3.14
N VAL A 236 3.13 12.65 1.96
CA VAL A 236 3.75 13.14 0.73
C VAL A 236 2.74 14.02 0.01
N LYS A 237 2.97 15.33 0.06
CA LYS A 237 2.15 16.29 -0.66
C LYS A 237 2.55 16.36 -2.13
N LYS A 238 1.54 16.54 -3.01
CA LYS A 238 1.71 16.81 -4.44
C LYS A 238 2.20 18.23 -4.73
N GLU A 239 2.31 19.09 -3.70
CA GLU A 239 2.68 20.49 -3.87
C GLU A 239 4.00 20.58 -4.64
N ASP A 240 3.94 21.26 -5.79
CA ASP A 240 5.14 21.73 -6.47
C ASP A 240 5.96 22.48 -5.41
N LEU A 241 7.28 22.26 -5.38
CA LEU A 241 8.21 23.01 -4.53
C LEU A 241 7.91 24.52 -4.61
N GLN A 242 7.43 25.01 -5.76
CA GLN A 242 6.96 26.38 -5.96
C GLN A 242 5.69 26.77 -5.20
N ARG A 243 4.69 25.89 -5.17
CA ARG A 243 3.46 26.13 -4.40
C ARG A 243 3.71 26.01 -2.90
N ALA A 244 4.55 25.05 -2.49
CA ALA A 244 4.99 24.94 -1.10
C ALA A 244 5.80 26.18 -0.69
N LEU A 245 6.65 26.71 -1.57
CA LEU A 245 7.40 27.95 -1.35
C LEU A 245 6.45 29.14 -1.21
N PHE A 246 5.47 29.26 -2.09
CA PHE A 246 4.44 30.30 -2.00
C PHE A 246 3.65 30.23 -0.69
N ASP A 247 3.19 29.05 -0.28
CA ASP A 247 2.45 28.86 0.97
C ASP A 247 3.31 29.15 2.21
N ALA A 248 4.59 28.76 2.18
CA ALA A 248 5.55 29.04 3.25
C ALA A 248 5.82 30.56 3.36
N LEU A 249 5.99 31.25 2.23
CA LEU A 249 6.12 32.71 2.16
C LEU A 249 4.87 33.41 2.71
N ARG A 250 3.68 32.97 2.29
CA ARG A 250 2.40 33.54 2.72
C ARG A 250 2.15 33.37 4.22
N ARG A 251 2.64 32.28 4.81
CA ARG A 251 2.50 31.96 6.25
C ARG A 251 3.65 32.48 7.10
N GLY A 252 4.68 33.08 6.49
CA GLY A 252 5.85 33.60 7.20
C GLY A 252 6.75 32.52 7.82
N HIS A 253 6.73 31.28 7.28
CA HIS A 253 7.54 30.17 7.79
C HIS A 253 8.95 30.20 7.17
N VAL A 254 9.82 31.08 7.67
CA VAL A 254 11.15 31.36 7.08
C VAL A 254 12.04 30.11 6.99
N ASP A 255 12.11 29.30 8.05
CA ASP A 255 12.93 28.07 8.06
C ASP A 255 12.50 27.07 6.98
N PHE A 256 11.20 27.04 6.68
CA PHE A 256 10.64 26.16 5.65
C PHE A 256 10.88 26.71 4.24
N VAL A 257 10.95 28.03 4.07
CA VAL A 257 11.32 28.69 2.80
C VAL A 257 12.77 28.35 2.43
N GLU A 258 13.70 28.42 3.40
CA GLU A 258 15.12 28.11 3.18
C GLU A 258 15.29 26.65 2.72
N LEU A 259 14.68 25.71 3.45
CA LEU A 259 14.67 24.29 3.09
C LEU A 259 14.11 24.04 1.67
N LEU A 260 13.01 24.71 1.31
CA LEU A 260 12.39 24.54 0.00
C LEU A 260 13.29 25.05 -1.13
N ILE A 261 14.03 26.14 -0.93
CA ILE A 261 15.00 26.67 -1.89
C ILE A 261 16.16 25.68 -2.08
N GLU A 262 16.69 25.10 -0.99
CA GLU A 262 17.74 24.07 -1.06
C GLU A 262 17.30 22.83 -1.83
N LEU A 263 16.03 22.43 -1.69
CA LEU A 263 15.43 21.31 -2.42
C LEU A 263 15.14 21.63 -3.91
N GLY A 264 15.38 22.88 -4.33
CA GLY A 264 15.29 23.34 -5.72
C GLY A 264 14.01 24.12 -6.04
N ALA A 265 13.26 24.61 -5.05
CA ALA A 265 12.31 25.69 -5.25
C ALA A 265 13.09 26.96 -5.66
N SER A 266 12.53 27.71 -6.59
CA SER A 266 13.15 28.93 -7.12
C SER A 266 12.15 30.08 -7.02
N PRO A 267 12.43 31.10 -6.19
CA PRO A 267 11.57 32.28 -6.06
C PRO A 267 11.31 32.98 -7.40
N ALA A 268 12.21 32.81 -8.38
CA ALA A 268 12.07 33.37 -9.73
C ALA A 268 10.90 32.78 -10.56
N LYS A 269 10.27 31.70 -10.10
CA LYS A 269 9.07 31.13 -10.76
C LYS A 269 7.75 31.62 -10.16
N LEU A 270 7.78 32.51 -9.16
CA LEU A 270 6.57 33.17 -8.65
C LEU A 270 6.00 34.09 -9.73
N THR A 271 4.68 34.04 -9.93
CA THR A 271 3.98 34.90 -10.88
C THR A 271 3.68 36.27 -10.26
N ILE A 272 3.27 37.24 -11.09
CA ILE A 272 2.82 38.55 -10.61
C ILE A 272 1.63 38.39 -9.66
N ASP A 273 0.67 37.54 -10.01
CA ASP A 273 -0.50 37.23 -9.18
C ASP A 273 -0.11 36.67 -7.80
N ASP A 274 0.94 35.84 -7.75
CA ASP A 274 1.47 35.31 -6.48
C ASP A 274 2.06 36.45 -5.63
N LEU A 275 2.85 37.35 -6.23
CA LEU A 275 3.42 38.49 -5.50
C LEU A 275 2.33 39.41 -4.95
N GLU A 276 1.29 39.72 -5.74
CA GLU A 276 0.14 40.51 -5.28
C GLU A 276 -0.58 39.85 -4.09
N GLN A 277 -0.73 38.53 -4.11
CA GLN A 277 -1.30 37.79 -2.98
C GLN A 277 -0.42 37.84 -1.72
N LEU A 278 0.91 37.81 -1.86
CA LEU A 278 1.82 37.94 -0.72
C LEU A 278 1.74 39.35 -0.10
N TYR A 279 1.68 40.39 -0.92
CA TYR A 279 1.51 41.79 -0.45
C TYR A 279 0.15 42.04 0.22
N THR A 280 -0.92 41.41 -0.26
CA THR A 280 -2.26 41.54 0.33
C THR A 280 -2.44 40.68 1.58
N SER A 281 -1.73 39.56 1.70
CA SER A 281 -1.79 38.71 2.89
C SER A 281 -1.15 39.34 4.13
N SER A 282 -0.22 40.28 3.94
CA SER A 282 0.48 40.99 5.02
C SER A 282 -0.30 42.20 5.57
N SER A 283 -1.42 42.60 4.95
CA SER A 283 -2.21 43.79 5.33
C SER A 283 -3.41 43.51 6.25
N VAL A 284 -3.61 42.26 6.70
CA VAL A 284 -4.75 41.85 7.57
C VAL A 284 -4.36 41.73 9.06
N SER A 285 -3.14 42.13 9.43
CA SER A 285 -2.67 42.08 10.84
C SER A 285 -2.42 43.48 11.40
N ILE A 286 -3.49 44.26 11.59
CA ILE A 286 -3.49 45.45 12.48
C ILE A 286 -4.67 45.34 13.42
#